data_AF-S4PP43-F1
#
_entry.id   AF-S4PP43-F1
#
_cell.length_a   1.000
_cell.length_b   1.000
_cell.length_c   1.000
_cell.angle_alpha   90.00
_cell.angle_beta   90.00
_cell.angle_gamma   90.00
#
_symmetry.space_group_name_H-M   'P 1'
#
loop_
_entity.id
_entity.type
_entity.pdbx_description
1 polymer ?
#
loop_
_entity_poly.entity_id
_entity_poly.type
_entity_poly.pdbx_seq_one_letter_code
_entity_poly.pdbx_strand_id
1 'polypeptide(L)'
;MKRKFIAITMAAPIELEGRNLGEKHKHFNQLVKEATATQTYKIDEFNVEEGDIKNLLKIDVANKKRDVNYILKVLVCDDLLYVSRAIKHCQWLVTSDEYKNIINPE
;
A
#
# COMPACT_ATOMS: atom_id res chain seq x y z
N MET A 1 -9.75 -28.41 -1.01
CA MET A 1 -9.76 -27.07 -0.38
C MET A 1 -9.85 -26.01 -1.47
N LYS A 2 -10.99 -25.32 -1.60
CA LYS A 2 -11.19 -24.28 -2.60
C LYS A 2 -10.49 -23.01 -2.12
N ARG A 3 -9.45 -22.55 -2.83
CA ARG A 3 -8.89 -21.20 -2.62
C ARG A 3 -10.02 -20.21 -2.95
N LYS A 4 -10.60 -19.58 -1.94
CA LYS A 4 -11.46 -18.42 -2.15
C LYS A 4 -10.55 -17.33 -2.72
N PHE A 5 -10.66 -17.08 -4.02
CA PHE A 5 -10.14 -15.85 -4.59
C PHE A 5 -10.96 -14.73 -3.97
N ILE A 6 -10.37 -13.99 -3.04
CA ILE A 6 -10.93 -12.71 -2.63
C ILE A 6 -10.71 -11.81 -3.84
N ALA A 7 -11.75 -11.68 -4.67
CA ALA A 7 -11.85 -10.52 -5.54
C ALA A 7 -11.90 -9.33 -4.58
N ILE A 8 -10.79 -8.60 -4.45
CA ILE A 8 -10.77 -7.32 -3.76
C ILE A 8 -11.58 -6.38 -4.66
N THR A 9 -12.91 -6.45 -4.53
CA THR A 9 -13.82 -5.58 -5.24
C THR A 9 -13.58 -4.17 -4.70
N MET A 10 -13.00 -3.31 -5.52
CA MET A 10 -12.57 -1.96 -5.15
C MET A 10 -13.74 -1.02 -4.75
N ALA A 11 -15.00 -1.47 -4.79
CA ALA A 11 -16.16 -0.65 -4.49
C ALA A 11 -16.65 -0.73 -3.03
N ALA A 12 -16.22 -1.72 -2.25
CA ALA A 12 -16.68 -1.91 -0.87
C ALA A 12 -15.62 -1.48 0.16
N PRO A 13 -16.04 -0.97 1.34
CA PRO A 13 -15.13 -0.75 2.46
C PRO A 13 -14.39 -2.05 2.83
N ILE A 14 -13.09 -1.96 3.08
CA ILE A 14 -12.29 -3.11 3.50
C ILE A 14 -12.47 -3.29 5.01
N GLU A 15 -13.13 -4.39 5.40
CA GLU A 15 -13.22 -4.78 6.80
C GLU A 15 -12.11 -5.75 7.17
N LEU A 16 -11.42 -5.47 8.28
CA LEU A 16 -10.39 -6.36 8.80
C LEU A 16 -11.02 -7.44 9.69
N GLU A 17 -10.96 -8.68 9.20
CA GLU A 17 -11.28 -9.88 9.96
C GLU A 17 -10.38 -10.07 11.19
N GLY A 18 -10.96 -10.57 12.28
CA GLY A 18 -10.27 -10.86 13.54
C GLY A 18 -10.98 -10.28 14.76
N ARG A 19 -10.84 -10.98 15.90
CA ARG A 19 -11.47 -10.65 17.18
C ARG A 19 -10.65 -9.66 18.01
N ASN A 20 -9.37 -9.50 17.70
CA ASN A 20 -8.46 -8.57 18.37
C ASN A 20 -7.55 -7.85 17.37
N LEU A 21 -6.81 -6.85 17.86
CA LEU A 21 -5.93 -6.03 17.03
C LEU A 21 -4.83 -6.84 16.34
N GLY A 22 -4.25 -7.82 17.02
CA GLY A 22 -3.22 -8.70 16.47
C GLY A 22 -3.74 -9.55 15.31
N GLU A 23 -4.94 -10.12 15.45
CA GLU A 23 -5.61 -10.87 14.38
C GLU A 23 -5.93 -9.95 13.18
N LYS A 24 -6.41 -8.73 13.42
CA LYS A 24 -6.66 -7.74 12.36
C LYS A 24 -5.40 -7.32 11.62
N HIS A 25 -4.30 -7.09 12.34
CA HIS A 25 -2.99 -6.82 11.72
C HIS A 25 -2.50 -7.99 10.89
N LYS A 26 -2.69 -9.23 11.37
CA LYS A 26 -2.33 -10.43 10.61
C LYS A 26 -3.14 -10.51 9.31
N HIS A 27 -4.44 -10.26 9.38
CA HIS A 27 -5.30 -10.25 8.19
C HIS A 27 -4.91 -9.15 7.20
N PHE A 28 -4.67 -7.92 7.68
CA PHE A 28 -4.17 -6.84 6.82
C PHE A 28 -2.87 -7.22 6.11
N ASN A 29 -1.90 -7.80 6.82
CA ASN A 29 -0.64 -8.24 6.23
C ASN A 29 -0.83 -9.35 5.18
N GLN A 30 -1.83 -10.22 5.36
CA GLN A 30 -2.21 -11.23 4.36
C GLN A 30 -2.75 -10.56 3.09
N LEU A 31 -3.67 -9.58 3.23
CA LEU A 31 -4.21 -8.81 2.10
C LEU A 31 -3.09 -8.13 1.31
N VAL A 32 -2.15 -7.46 1.98
CA VAL A 32 -0.98 -6.85 1.32
C VAL A 32 -0.18 -7.89 0.53
N LYS A 33 0.09 -9.06 1.14
CA LYS A 33 0.87 -10.13 0.50
C LYS A 33 0.16 -10.68 -0.74
N GLU A 34 -1.14 -10.93 -0.64
CA GLU A 34 -1.97 -11.44 -1.74
C GLU A 34 -2.07 -10.43 -2.89
N ALA A 35 -2.35 -9.16 -2.58
CA ALA A 35 -2.39 -8.08 -3.57
C ALA A 35 -1.03 -7.86 -4.26
N THR A 36 0.07 -7.98 -3.52
CA THR A 36 1.43 -7.88 -4.09
C THR A 36 1.71 -9.03 -5.05
N ALA A 37 1.33 -10.26 -4.69
CA ALA A 37 1.56 -11.46 -5.51
C ALA A 37 0.63 -11.53 -6.74
N THR A 38 -0.49 -10.80 -6.72
CA THR A 38 -1.47 -10.78 -7.81
C THR A 38 -1.03 -9.81 -8.90
N GLN A 39 -0.67 -10.34 -10.08
CA GLN A 39 -0.23 -9.54 -11.24
C GLN A 39 -1.31 -8.59 -11.76
N THR A 40 -2.59 -8.98 -11.65
CA THR A 40 -3.74 -8.18 -12.12
C THR A 40 -4.19 -7.14 -11.10
N TYR A 41 -3.64 -7.12 -9.88
CA TYR A 41 -4.00 -6.12 -8.89
C TYR A 41 -3.47 -4.75 -9.35
N LYS A 42 -4.39 -3.90 -9.80
CA LYS A 42 -4.13 -2.53 -10.19
C LYS A 42 -4.38 -1.61 -9.01
N ILE A 43 -3.44 -0.70 -8.82
CA ILE A 43 -3.59 0.39 -7.88
C ILE A 43 -4.21 1.53 -8.69
N ASP A 44 -5.47 1.86 -8.40
CA ASP A 44 -6.11 3.02 -8.98
C ASP A 44 -5.47 4.32 -8.44
N GLU A 45 -5.86 5.46 -9.00
CA GLU A 45 -5.33 6.75 -8.57
C GLU A 45 -5.48 6.97 -7.04
N PHE A 46 -4.46 7.59 -6.45
CA PHE A 46 -4.46 7.94 -5.03
C PHE A 46 -5.62 8.90 -4.74
N ASN A 47 -6.42 8.55 -3.73
CA ASN A 47 -7.55 9.34 -3.27
C ASN A 47 -7.53 9.41 -1.75
N VAL A 48 -7.23 10.60 -1.20
CA VAL A 48 -7.16 10.83 0.24
C VAL A 48 -8.50 10.60 0.95
N GLU A 49 -9.62 10.81 0.26
CA GLU A 49 -10.98 10.64 0.80
C GLU A 49 -11.44 9.17 0.84
N GLU A 50 -10.63 8.25 0.28
CA GLU A 50 -10.87 6.82 0.40
C GLU A 50 -10.60 6.33 1.83
N GLY A 51 -11.30 5.29 2.29
CA GLY A 51 -11.15 4.81 3.66
C GLY A 51 -9.72 4.38 4.00
N ASP A 52 -9.26 4.74 5.20
CA ASP A 52 -7.87 4.59 5.65
C ASP A 52 -7.28 3.21 5.41
N ILE A 53 -8.03 2.14 5.71
CA ILE A 53 -7.54 0.76 5.53
C ILE A 53 -7.22 0.47 4.06
N LYS A 54 -8.01 1.00 3.13
CA LYS A 54 -7.79 0.82 1.69
C LYS A 54 -6.62 1.66 1.20
N ASN A 55 -6.49 2.90 1.65
CA ASN A 55 -5.34 3.74 1.37
C ASN A 55 -4.04 3.13 1.89
N LEU A 56 -4.02 2.68 3.14
CA LEU A 56 -2.87 1.98 3.74
C LEU A 56 -2.52 0.70 2.97
N LEU A 57 -3.51 -0.10 2.56
CA LEU A 57 -3.28 -1.29 1.74
C LEU A 57 -2.61 -0.93 0.40
N LYS A 58 -3.14 0.09 -0.31
CA LYS A 58 -2.57 0.55 -1.58
C LYS A 58 -1.15 1.08 -1.41
N ILE A 59 -0.87 1.87 -0.37
CA ILE A 59 0.47 2.38 -0.07
C ILE A 59 1.47 1.24 0.16
N ASP A 60 1.10 0.23 0.95
CA ASP A 60 1.97 -0.92 1.23
C ASP A 60 2.22 -1.77 -0.03
N VAL A 61 1.20 -1.96 -0.87
CA VAL A 61 1.33 -2.70 -2.13
C VAL A 61 2.16 -1.92 -3.14
N ALA A 62 1.94 -0.61 -3.27
CA ALA A 62 2.74 0.29 -4.13
C ALA A 62 4.22 0.25 -3.74
N ASN A 63 4.51 0.32 -2.43
CA ASN A 63 5.88 0.20 -1.93
C ASN A 63 6.52 -1.14 -2.30
N LYS A 64 5.80 -2.26 -2.13
CA LYS A 64 6.32 -3.59 -2.47
C LYS A 64 6.52 -3.79 -3.98
N LYS A 65 5.68 -3.17 -4.80
CA LYS A 65 5.78 -3.18 -6.27
C LYS A 65 6.70 -2.09 -6.82
N ARG A 66 7.27 -1.22 -5.96
CA ARG A 66 8.07 -0.04 -6.32
C ARG A 66 7.36 0.88 -7.31
N ASP A 67 6.08 1.12 -7.11
CA ASP A 67 5.32 2.09 -7.91
C ASP A 67 5.71 3.52 -7.50
N VAL A 68 6.73 4.04 -8.17
CA VAL A 68 7.31 5.37 -7.94
C VAL A 68 6.24 6.47 -8.01
N ASN A 69 5.41 6.46 -9.06
CA ASN A 69 4.45 7.53 -9.30
C ASN A 69 3.39 7.60 -8.20
N TYR A 70 2.90 6.43 -7.76
CA TYR A 70 1.96 6.37 -6.66
C TYR A 70 2.58 6.86 -5.35
N ILE A 71 3.79 6.40 -5.03
CA ILE A 71 4.47 6.79 -3.78
C ILE A 71 4.77 8.28 -3.74
N LEU A 72 5.21 8.89 -4.84
CA LEU A 72 5.44 10.34 -4.90
C LEU A 72 4.15 11.14 -4.65
N LYS A 73 3.00 10.71 -5.20
CA LYS A 73 1.70 11.34 -4.91
C LYS A 73 1.34 11.27 -3.42
N VAL A 74 1.62 10.14 -2.77
CA VAL A 74 1.37 9.97 -1.33
C VAL A 74 2.30 10.84 -0.49
N LEU A 75 3.57 10.97 -0.87
CA LEU A 75 4.55 11.77 -0.10
C LEU A 75 4.25 13.26 -0.10
N VAL A 76 3.52 13.77 -1.10
CA VAL A 76 3.14 15.20 -1.19
C VAL A 76 1.71 15.48 -0.72
N CYS A 77 1.00 14.49 -0.16
CA CYS A 77 -0.34 14.70 0.36
C CYS A 77 -0.33 15.28 1.78
N ASP A 78 -1.45 15.90 2.19
CA ASP A 78 -1.56 16.58 3.49
C ASP A 78 -1.83 15.61 4.66
N ASP A 79 -2.07 14.34 4.39
CA ASP A 79 -2.35 13.34 5.42
C ASP A 79 -1.06 12.68 5.95
N LEU A 80 -0.69 13.06 7.17
CA LEU A 80 0.51 12.56 7.84
C LEU A 80 0.49 11.05 8.10
N LEU A 81 -0.68 10.41 8.23
CA LEU A 81 -0.76 8.94 8.39
C LEU A 81 -0.24 8.27 7.11
N TYR A 82 -0.64 8.76 5.95
CA TYR A 82 -0.25 8.20 4.66
C TYR A 82 1.20 8.53 4.31
N VAL A 83 1.62 9.78 4.53
CA VAL A 83 3.00 10.21 4.31
C VAL A 83 3.96 9.41 5.19
N SER A 84 3.68 9.30 6.49
CA SER A 84 4.53 8.54 7.41
C SER A 84 4.59 7.05 7.07
N ARG A 85 3.47 6.46 6.60
CA ARG A 85 3.44 5.08 6.12
C ARG A 85 4.31 4.88 4.88
N ALA A 86 4.22 5.80 3.91
CA ALA A 86 5.03 5.75 2.71
C ALA A 86 6.53 5.85 3.03
N ILE A 87 6.94 6.86 3.83
CA ILE A 87 8.34 7.07 4.24
C ILE A 87 8.91 5.82 4.92
N LYS A 88 8.14 5.18 5.81
CA LYS A 88 8.58 3.97 6.52
C LYS A 88 8.96 2.82 5.57
N HIS A 89 8.34 2.74 4.40
CA HIS A 89 8.46 1.61 3.49
C HIS A 89 9.20 1.93 2.18
N CYS A 90 9.38 3.21 1.84
CA CYS A 90 10.00 3.66 0.58
C CYS A 90 11.52 3.88 0.67
N GLN A 91 12.22 3.26 1.62
CA GLN A 91 13.69 3.39 1.75
C GLN A 91 14.42 3.09 0.44
N TRP A 92 13.87 2.19 -0.39
CA TRP A 92 14.40 1.86 -1.71
C TRP A 92 14.52 3.06 -2.65
N LEU A 93 13.67 4.09 -2.49
CA LEU A 93 13.69 5.30 -3.32
C LEU A 93 14.92 6.19 -3.02
N VAL A 94 15.52 6.03 -1.84
CA VAL A 94 16.68 6.80 -1.39
C VAL A 94 17.96 5.98 -1.47
N THR A 95 17.90 4.67 -1.17
CA THR A 95 19.09 3.82 -1.07
C THR A 95 19.49 3.13 -2.36
N SER A 96 18.60 3.06 -3.36
CA SER A 96 18.90 2.41 -4.63
C SER A 96 19.38 3.42 -5.67
N ASP A 97 20.51 3.10 -6.31
CA ASP A 97 21.10 3.90 -7.39
C ASP A 97 20.13 4.15 -8.55
N GLU A 98 19.18 3.23 -8.78
CA GLU A 98 18.15 3.32 -9.81
C GLU A 98 17.29 4.59 -9.68
N TYR A 99 17.10 5.09 -8.46
CA TYR A 99 16.18 6.21 -8.17
C TYR A 99 16.88 7.51 -7.75
N LYS A 100 18.21 7.60 -7.86
CA LYS A 100 19.00 8.79 -7.49
C LYS A 100 18.55 10.09 -8.16
N ASN A 101 17.99 9.99 -9.38
CA ASN A 101 17.49 11.16 -10.12
C ASN A 101 16.14 11.68 -9.60
N ILE A 102 15.48 10.95 -8.69
CA ILE A 102 14.17 11.31 -8.14
C ILE A 102 14.34 11.98 -6.78
N ILE A 103 15.05 11.31 -5.87
CA ILE A 103 15.46 11.87 -4.59
C ILE A 103 16.97 11.74 -4.52
N ASN A 104 17.66 12.88 -4.61
CA ASN A 104 19.09 12.94 -4.35
C ASN A 104 19.31 13.34 -2.88
N PRO A 105 19.80 12.43 -2.02
CA PRO A 105 20.06 12.75 -0.62
C PRO A 105 21.40 13.48 -0.39
N GLU A 106 22.24 13.62 -1.42
CA GLU A 106 23.46 14.46 -1.41
C GLU A 106 23.13 15.95 -1.57
#